data_AF-U2LGM0-F1
#
_entry.id   AF-U2LGM0-F1
#
_cell.length_a   1.000
_cell.length_b   1.000
_cell.length_c   1.000
_cell.angle_alpha   90.00
_cell.angle_beta   90.00
_cell.angle_gamma   90.00
#
_symmetry.space_group_name_H-M   'P 1'
#
loop_
_entity.id
_entity.type
_entity.pdbx_description
1 polymer ?
#
loop_
_entity_poly.entity_id
_entity_poly.type
_entity_poly.pdbx_seq_one_letter_code
_entity_poly.pdbx_strand_id
1 'polypeptide(L)' 'MKKKPVFIAFSTQKGGVSKTSLTVLAASILHYHRECDVAVVDCIARLRQ' A
#
# COMPACT_ATOMS: atom_id res chain seq x y z
N MET A 1 -14.57 13.30 16.41
CA MET A 1 -14.03 11.97 16.76
C MET A 1 -12.65 11.82 16.13
N LYS A 2 -11.60 11.46 16.88
CA LYS A 2 -10.31 11.11 16.27
C LYS A 2 -10.51 9.82 15.46
N LYS A 3 -10.36 9.88 14.13
CA LYS A 3 -10.39 8.70 13.28
C LYS A 3 -9.18 7.84 13.62
N LYS A 4 -9.39 6.56 13.93
CA LYS A 4 -8.29 5.61 14.13
C LYS A 4 -7.67 5.29 12.77
N PRO A 5 -6.34 5.25 12.64
CA PRO A 5 -5.69 4.86 11.39
C PRO A 5 -6.04 3.41 11.06
N VAL A 6 -6.28 3.14 9.77
CA VAL A 6 -6.52 1.79 9.24
C VAL A 6 -5.24 1.33 8.56
N PHE A 7 -4.76 0.15 8.92
CA PHE A 7 -3.56 -0.45 8.34
C PHE A 7 -3.94 -1.48 7.29
N ILE A 8 -3.42 -1.33 6.07
CA ILE A 8 -3.67 -2.23 4.94
C ILE A 8 -2.32 -2.73 4.45
N ALA A 9 -2.17 -4.05 4.32
CA ALA A 9 -0.95 -4.69 3.86
C ALA A 9 -1.19 -5.51 2.59
N PHE A 10 -0.43 -5.23 1.54
CA PHE A 10 -0.46 -6.00 0.29
C PHE A 10 0.72 -6.96 0.25
N SER A 11 0.43 -8.27 0.28
CA SER A 11 1.42 -9.33 0.16
C SER A 11 1.00 -10.35 -0.90
N THR A 12 1.97 -11.01 -1.53
CA THR A 12 1.73 -12.09 -2.50
C THR A 12 2.83 -13.12 -2.37
N GLN A 13 2.51 -14.37 -2.67
CA GLN A 13 3.44 -15.49 -2.56
C GLN A 13 4.49 -15.52 -3.69
N LYS A 14 4.20 -14.90 -4.85
CA LYS A 14 5.07 -14.91 -6.04
C LYS A 14 5.56 -13.50 -6.37
N GLY A 15 6.84 -13.41 -6.74
CA GLY A 15 7.44 -12.21 -7.31
C GLY A 15 6.87 -11.89 -8.70
N GLY A 16 6.86 -10.62 -9.10
CA GLY A 16 6.34 -10.20 -10.41
C GLY A 16 4.83 -9.97 -10.48
N VAL A 17 4.08 -10.28 -9.41
CA VAL A 17 2.68 -9.83 -9.26
C VAL A 17 2.75 -8.40 -8.75
N SER A 18 2.32 -7.42 -9.54
CA SER A 18 2.48 -5.96 -9.41
C SER A 18 2.03 -5.34 -8.07
N LYS A 19 2.60 -5.79 -6.94
CA LYS A 19 2.27 -5.39 -5.57
C LYS A 19 2.50 -3.90 -5.36
N THR A 20 3.64 -3.39 -5.80
CA THR A 20 3.96 -1.96 -5.70
C THR A 20 2.94 -1.15 -6.49
N SER A 21 2.65 -1.53 -7.75
CA SER A 21 1.65 -0.84 -8.58
C SER A 21 0.25 -0.89 -7.96
N LEU A 22 -0.16 -2.04 -7.43
CA LEU A 22 -1.45 -2.20 -6.75
C LEU A 22 -1.55 -1.33 -5.50
N THR A 23 -0.47 -1.27 -4.71
CA THR A 23 -0.40 -0.46 -3.49
C THR A 23 -0.51 1.03 -3.83
N VAL A 24 0.22 1.49 -4.86
CA VAL A 24 0.14 2.88 -5.33
C VAL A 24 -1.25 3.22 -5.87
N LEU A 25 -1.87 2.30 -6.63
CA LEU A 25 -3.22 2.50 -7.13
C LEU A 25 -4.25 2.59 -6.00
N ALA A 26 -4.19 1.69 -5.02
CA ALA A 26 -5.08 1.73 -3.86
C ALA A 26 -4.91 3.03 -3.05
N ALA A 27 -3.67 3.46 -2.84
CA ALA A 27 -3.38 4.73 -2.17
C ALA A 27 -3.93 5.93 -2.95
N SER A 28 -3.79 5.93 -4.27
CA SER A 28 -4.33 6.96 -5.17
C SER A 28 -5.85 7.06 -5.04
N ILE A 29 -6.57 5.94 -5.06
CA ILE A 29 -8.03 5.93 -4.89
C ILE A 29 -8.43 6.46 -3.51
N LEU A 30 -7.74 6.05 -2.44
CA LEU A 30 -8.03 6.52 -1.09
C LEU A 30 -7.73 8.01 -0.92
N HIS A 31 -6.68 8.52 -1.54
CA HIS A 31 -6.33 9.92 -1.46
C HIS A 31 -7.29 10.79 -2.28
N TYR A 32 -7.49 10.48 -3.57
CA TYR A 32 -8.25 11.33 -4.48
C TYR A 32 -9.77 11.15 -4.39
N HIS A 33 -10.27 9.94 -4.14
CA HIS A 33 -11.73 9.71 -4.07
C HIS A 33 -12.30 9.70 -2.66
N ARG A 34 -11.46 9.48 -1.63
CA ARG A 34 -11.93 9.39 -0.24
C ARG A 34 -11.36 10.48 0.66
N GLU A 35 -10.56 11.41 0.11
CA GLU A 35 -9.93 12.52 0.83
C GLU A 35 -9.24 12.05 2.13
N CYS A 36 -8.61 10.88 2.08
CA CYS A 36 -7.93 10.30 3.23
C CYS A 36 -6.45 10.72 3.24
N ASP A 37 -5.93 10.97 4.44
CA ASP A 37 -4.49 11.03 4.68
C ASP A 37 -3.92 9.61 4.59
N VAL A 38 -3.14 9.34 3.55
CA VAL A 38 -2.59 8.02 3.26
C VAL A 38 -1.06 8.07 3.38
N ALA A 39 -0.49 7.10 4.08
CA ALA A 39 0.95 6.83 4.09
C ALA A 39 1.22 5.46 3.45
N VAL A 40 2.13 5.42 2.47
CA VAL A 40 2.56 4.19 1.82
C VAL A 40 3.96 3.84 2.31
N VAL A 41 4.13 2.61 2.80
CA VAL A 41 5.42 2.08 3.24
C VAL A 41 5.74 0.85 2.40
N ASP A 42 6.79 0.93 1.59
CA ASP A 42 7.27 -0.22 0.80
C ASP A 42 8.25 -1.04 1.64
N CYS A 43 7.81 -2.23 2.06
CA CYS A 43 8.58 -3.17 2.86
C CYS A 43 9.05 -4.38 2.04
N ILE A 44 9.20 -4.28 0.71
CA ILE A 44 9.66 -5.41 -0.11
C ILE A 44 11.09 -5.83 0.30
N ALA A 45 11.18 -7.01 0.92
CA ALA A 45 12.45 -7.68 1.18
C ALA A 45 13.06 -8.15 -0.14
N ARG A 46 14.09 -7.44 -0.61
CA ARG A 46 15.02 -7.96 -1.60
C ARG A 46 16.01 -8.86 -0.86
N LEU A 47 16.05 -10.15 -1.19
CA LEU A 47 17.20 -10.99 -0.87
C LEU A 47 18.41 -10.33 -1.53
N ARG A 48 19.30 -9.75 -0.72
CA ARG A 48 20.62 -9.31 -1.18
C ARG A 48 21.37 -10.57 -1.59
N GLN A 49 21.55 -10.77 -2.89
CA GLN A 49 22.60 -11.62 -3.43
C GLN A 49 23.86 -10.77 -3.59
#